data_AF-A0A9D6XT02-F1
#
_entry.id   AF-A0A9D6XT02-F1
#
_cell.length_a   1.000
_cell.length_b   1.000
_cell.length_c   1.000
_cell.angle_alpha   90.00
_cell.angle_beta   90.00
_cell.angle_gamma   90.00
#
_symmetry.space_group_name_H-M   'P 1'
#
loop_
_entity.id
_entity.type
_entity.pdbx_description
1 polymer ?
#
loop_
_entity_poly.entity_id
_entity_poly.type
_entity_poly.pdbx_seq_one_letter_code
_entity_poly.pdbx_strand_id
1 'polypeptide(L)'
;MAPASNLPESLADPGSLYDELLEVLGVALDFRDNETAGHSRRVSRYCSEIAKAMGCPRNELIDINRGAFLHDLGKIAIPDAILFKKGKLSPQEWEVMRTHAWIGYNLVSRISVLVPVAEILLSHHERFGGSGYPRGLKGAEIPLGARIFAIADTLDAMTSDRPYRKALPFSAAREEIARESGRQFDPEVVQAFLNIPEDLFRGVVLQERRRTMRLPLAGEVICKVGEREHRLKCRDICEGGMLLETGNGLKVGEELQLNFSLPEVEGPLSLSAKAVRRDLPDRIAVAFLAVSPDNREAIRKYIAPRVQI
;
A
#
# COMPACT_ATOMS: atom_id res chain seq x y z
N MET A 1 -13.14 -40.55 22.23
CA MET A 1 -13.83 -39.76 21.20
C MET A 1 -14.24 -38.43 21.83
N ALA A 2 -13.52 -37.36 21.52
CA ALA A 2 -13.95 -35.99 21.83
C ALA A 2 -14.60 -35.41 20.56
N PRO A 3 -15.67 -34.63 20.67
CA PRO A 3 -16.40 -34.13 19.50
C PRO A 3 -15.60 -33.02 18.82
N ALA A 4 -15.61 -33.03 17.49
CA ALA A 4 -15.10 -31.97 16.66
C ALA A 4 -15.81 -30.66 17.02
N SER A 5 -15.04 -29.70 17.54
CA SER A 5 -15.51 -28.35 17.82
C SER A 5 -15.73 -27.61 16.50
N ASN A 6 -16.98 -27.20 16.27
CA ASN A 6 -17.39 -26.26 15.23
C ASN A 6 -16.48 -25.01 15.23
N LEU A 7 -15.61 -24.91 14.23
CA LEU A 7 -15.02 -23.64 13.83
C LEU A 7 -16.05 -22.89 12.97
N PRO A 8 -16.21 -21.57 13.16
CA PRO A 8 -17.19 -20.79 12.42
C PRO A 8 -16.90 -20.80 10.92
N GLU A 9 -17.96 -20.90 10.14
CA GLU A 9 -18.04 -21.00 8.66
C GLU A 9 -17.46 -19.77 7.90
N SER A 10 -16.86 -18.80 8.61
CA SER A 10 -16.26 -17.58 8.02
C SER A 10 -14.77 -17.70 7.67
N LEU A 11 -14.20 -18.92 7.70
CA LEU A 11 -12.85 -19.23 7.22
C LEU A 11 -12.85 -19.89 5.82
N ALA A 12 -13.95 -19.77 5.08
CA ALA A 12 -14.21 -20.52 3.85
C ALA A 12 -13.58 -19.95 2.56
N ASP A 13 -12.66 -18.98 2.64
CA ASP A 13 -11.75 -18.64 1.55
C ASP A 13 -10.31 -18.51 2.09
N PRO A 14 -9.48 -19.56 1.97
CA PRO A 14 -8.08 -19.51 2.36
C PRO A 14 -7.35 -18.32 1.72
N GLY A 15 -7.73 -17.92 0.49
CA GLY A 15 -7.12 -16.83 -0.25
C GLY A 15 -7.20 -15.48 0.47
N SER A 16 -8.31 -15.18 1.14
CA SER A 16 -8.52 -13.87 1.77
C SER A 16 -7.64 -13.66 3.01
N LEU A 17 -7.49 -14.67 3.85
CA LEU A 17 -6.65 -14.58 5.05
C LEU A 17 -5.17 -14.43 4.68
N TYR A 18 -4.71 -15.09 3.62
CA TYR A 18 -3.33 -14.93 3.14
C TYR A 18 -3.09 -13.50 2.68
N ASP A 19 -3.99 -12.92 1.88
CA ASP A 19 -3.83 -11.55 1.39
C ASP A 19 -3.90 -10.52 2.53
N GLU A 20 -4.76 -10.72 3.53
CA GLU A 20 -4.81 -9.89 4.74
C GLU A 20 -3.50 -9.94 5.53
N LEU A 21 -2.91 -11.12 5.70
CA LEU A 21 -1.62 -11.27 6.39
C LEU A 21 -0.49 -10.60 5.62
N LEU A 22 -0.45 -10.76 4.29
CA LEU A 22 0.54 -10.08 3.45
C LEU A 22 0.36 -8.56 3.51
N GLU A 23 -0.90 -8.08 3.53
CA GLU A 23 -1.20 -6.66 3.69
C GLU A 23 -0.64 -6.11 5.01
N VAL A 24 -0.86 -6.82 6.12
CA VAL A 24 -0.34 -6.43 7.44
C VAL A 24 1.20 -6.34 7.42
N LEU A 25 1.87 -7.31 6.78
CA LEU A 25 3.33 -7.30 6.67
C LEU A 25 3.87 -6.11 5.87
N GLY A 26 3.29 -5.84 4.70
CA GLY A 26 3.73 -4.69 3.90
C GLY A 26 3.41 -3.35 4.56
N VAL A 27 2.28 -3.24 5.27
CA VAL A 27 1.97 -2.04 6.08
C VAL A 27 2.96 -1.86 7.23
N ALA A 28 3.31 -2.93 7.94
CA ALA A 28 4.29 -2.87 9.02
C ALA A 28 5.68 -2.43 8.50
N LEU A 29 6.04 -2.87 7.29
CA LEU A 29 7.25 -2.45 6.61
C LEU A 29 7.20 -0.97 6.22
N ASP A 30 6.12 -0.50 5.58
CA ASP A 30 5.90 0.92 5.25
C ASP A 30 5.97 1.82 6.49
N PHE A 31 5.58 1.32 7.67
CA PHE A 31 5.72 2.07 8.93
C PHE A 31 7.16 2.15 9.43
N ARG A 32 7.96 1.12 9.17
CA ARG A 32 9.36 1.10 9.57
C ARG A 32 10.23 1.87 8.59
N ASP A 33 10.01 1.69 7.29
CA ASP A 33 10.79 2.36 6.27
C ASP A 33 10.36 3.83 6.15
N ASN A 34 11.31 4.75 5.95
CA ASN A 34 11.02 6.17 5.76
C ASN A 34 10.45 6.47 4.35
N GLU A 35 9.97 5.44 3.65
CA GLU A 35 9.27 5.61 2.39
C GLU A 35 7.96 6.37 2.57
N THR A 36 7.48 6.96 1.48
CA THR A 36 6.26 7.77 1.54
C THR A 36 5.05 6.89 1.89
N ALA A 37 4.21 7.35 2.81
CA ALA A 37 3.03 6.58 3.23
C ALA A 37 2.19 6.12 2.01
N GLY A 38 1.89 4.82 1.95
CA GLY A 38 1.12 4.21 0.86
C GLY A 38 1.90 3.96 -0.43
N HIS A 39 3.23 4.10 -0.42
CA HIS A 39 4.11 3.80 -1.56
C HIS A 39 3.88 2.38 -2.10
N SER A 40 4.00 1.36 -1.23
CA SER A 40 3.85 -0.05 -1.63
C SER A 40 2.49 -0.33 -2.27
N ARG A 41 1.42 0.36 -1.82
CA ARG A 41 0.08 0.27 -2.42
C ARG A 41 0.00 0.93 -3.80
N ARG A 42 0.57 2.12 -3.96
CA ARG A 42 0.59 2.83 -5.26
C ARG A 42 1.35 2.03 -6.30
N VAL A 43 2.56 1.57 -5.95
CA VAL A 43 3.39 0.75 -6.84
C VAL A 43 2.67 -0.54 -7.22
N SER A 44 2.09 -1.27 -6.26
CA SER A 44 1.32 -2.49 -6.52
C SER A 44 0.14 -2.26 -7.49
N ARG A 45 -0.56 -1.12 -7.35
CA ARG A 45 -1.63 -0.72 -8.30
C ARG A 45 -1.10 -0.32 -9.66
N TYR A 46 0.01 0.42 -9.75
CA TYR A 46 0.64 0.73 -11.03
C TYR A 46 1.05 -0.55 -11.76
N CYS A 47 1.67 -1.50 -11.05
CA CYS A 47 2.00 -2.82 -11.60
C CYS A 47 0.75 -3.54 -12.12
N SER A 48 -0.36 -3.48 -11.38
CA SER A 48 -1.64 -4.07 -11.82
C SER A 48 -2.14 -3.49 -13.13
N GLU A 49 -2.15 -2.17 -13.27
CA GLU A 49 -2.64 -1.52 -14.49
C GLU A 49 -1.74 -1.82 -15.69
N ILE A 50 -0.41 -1.81 -15.50
CA ILE A 50 0.56 -2.19 -16.55
C ILE A 50 0.37 -3.66 -16.95
N ALA A 51 0.30 -4.58 -15.99
CA ALA A 51 0.14 -6.01 -16.26
C ALA A 51 -1.19 -6.34 -16.95
N LYS A 52 -2.28 -5.66 -16.58
CA LYS A 52 -3.58 -5.77 -17.29
C LYS A 52 -3.48 -5.29 -18.73
N ALA A 53 -2.81 -4.15 -18.98
CA ALA A 53 -2.61 -3.64 -20.33
C ALA A 53 -1.76 -4.59 -21.20
N MET A 54 -0.89 -5.38 -20.58
CA MET A 54 -0.11 -6.44 -21.23
C MET A 54 -0.89 -7.76 -21.40
N GLY A 55 -2.13 -7.85 -20.91
CA GLY A 55 -2.95 -9.07 -21.01
C GLY A 55 -2.51 -10.21 -20.10
N CYS A 56 -1.82 -9.91 -18.98
CA CYS A 56 -1.40 -10.93 -18.03
C CYS A 56 -2.60 -11.69 -17.44
N PRO A 57 -2.51 -13.02 -17.28
CA PRO A 57 -3.58 -13.83 -16.69
C PRO A 57 -3.74 -13.52 -15.20
N ARG A 58 -4.92 -13.84 -14.65
CA ARG A 58 -5.31 -13.47 -13.28
C ARG A 58 -4.33 -13.95 -12.20
N ASN A 59 -3.78 -15.16 -12.34
CA ASN A 59 -2.80 -15.71 -11.41
C ASN A 59 -1.51 -14.90 -11.40
N GLU A 60 -1.00 -14.50 -12.57
CA GLU A 60 0.21 -13.67 -12.68
C GLU A 60 -0.04 -12.26 -12.14
N LEU A 61 -1.24 -11.69 -12.35
CA LEU A 61 -1.62 -10.41 -11.74
C LEU A 61 -1.59 -10.46 -10.20
N ILE A 62 -1.98 -11.57 -9.59
CA ILE A 62 -1.94 -11.77 -8.15
C ILE A 62 -0.49 -11.79 -7.67
N ASP A 63 0.37 -12.56 -8.33
CA ASP A 63 1.78 -12.66 -7.95
C ASP A 63 2.52 -11.33 -8.15
N ILE A 64 2.25 -10.61 -9.24
CA ILE A 64 2.79 -9.27 -9.50
C ILE A 64 2.36 -8.29 -8.40
N ASN A 65 1.08 -8.29 -8.01
CA ASN A 65 0.58 -7.43 -6.93
C ASN A 65 1.30 -7.70 -5.62
N ARG A 66 1.38 -8.98 -5.23
CA ARG A 66 2.02 -9.41 -3.99
C ARG A 66 3.52 -9.10 -4.01
N GLY A 67 4.19 -9.34 -5.13
CA GLY A 67 5.62 -9.07 -5.31
C GLY A 67 5.92 -7.59 -5.21
N ALA A 68 5.11 -6.74 -5.85
CA ALA A 68 5.24 -5.30 -5.75
C ALA A 68 4.94 -4.76 -4.34
N PHE A 69 3.95 -5.33 -3.66
CA PHE A 69 3.57 -4.89 -2.31
C PHE A 69 4.60 -5.27 -1.25
N LEU A 70 5.31 -6.39 -1.45
CA LEU A 70 6.30 -6.92 -0.50
C LEU A 70 7.75 -6.70 -0.94
N HIS A 71 7.99 -5.92 -2.01
CA HIS A 71 9.30 -5.80 -2.67
C HIS A 71 10.45 -5.54 -1.68
N ASP A 72 10.19 -4.72 -0.68
CA ASP A 72 11.15 -4.28 0.32
C ASP A 72 11.12 -5.08 1.63
N LEU A 73 10.38 -6.20 1.73
CA LEU A 73 10.20 -6.96 2.98
C LEU A 73 11.53 -7.31 3.66
N GLY A 74 12.57 -7.59 2.87
CA GLY A 74 13.89 -7.89 3.41
C GLY A 74 14.58 -6.72 4.11
N LYS A 75 14.10 -5.47 3.96
CA LYS A 75 14.61 -4.32 4.70
C LYS A 75 14.45 -4.50 6.21
N ILE A 76 13.56 -5.39 6.67
CA ILE A 76 13.39 -5.73 8.09
C ILE A 76 14.70 -6.11 8.80
N ALA A 77 15.65 -6.69 8.08
CA ALA A 77 16.95 -7.11 8.63
C ALA A 77 18.08 -6.12 8.33
N ILE A 78 17.80 -4.98 7.68
CA ILE A 78 18.79 -3.92 7.45
C ILE A 78 18.95 -3.09 8.73
N PRO A 79 20.18 -2.88 9.22
CA PRO A 79 20.43 -2.08 10.42
C PRO A 79 19.89 -0.65 10.31
N ASP A 80 19.29 -0.16 11.38
CA ASP A 80 18.71 1.20 11.45
C ASP A 80 19.72 2.30 11.11
N ALA A 81 20.99 2.13 11.50
CA ALA A 81 22.06 3.07 11.19
C ALA A 81 22.33 3.21 9.67
N ILE A 82 22.00 2.17 8.88
CA ILE A 82 22.10 2.19 7.42
C ILE A 82 20.77 2.64 6.83
N LEU A 83 19.65 2.05 7.26
CA LEU A 83 18.32 2.33 6.73
C LEU A 83 17.90 3.80 6.90
N PHE A 84 18.20 4.40 8.05
CA PHE A 84 17.81 5.77 8.38
C PHE A 84 18.94 6.79 8.22
N LYS A 85 20.03 6.41 7.55
CA LYS A 85 21.18 7.30 7.37
C LYS A 85 20.77 8.56 6.61
N LYS A 86 20.96 9.73 7.23
CA LYS A 86 20.76 11.04 6.60
C LYS A 86 21.97 11.40 5.72
N GLY A 87 22.05 10.81 4.53
CA GLY A 87 23.13 11.07 3.58
C GLY A 87 23.37 9.91 2.62
N LYS A 88 24.45 9.99 1.85
CA LYS A 88 24.86 8.88 0.96
C LYS A 88 25.39 7.71 1.78
N LEU A 89 25.00 6.50 1.39
CA LEU A 89 25.61 5.27 1.90
C LEU A 89 27.04 5.12 1.36
N SER A 90 27.96 4.62 2.18
CA SER A 90 29.28 4.18 1.76
C SER A 90 29.19 2.91 0.89
N PRO A 91 30.25 2.52 0.16
CA PRO A 91 30.25 1.26 -0.59
C PRO A 91 29.90 0.04 0.27
N GLN A 92 30.43 -0.04 1.49
CA GLN A 92 30.16 -1.15 2.42
C GLN A 92 28.73 -1.12 2.95
N GLU A 93 28.19 0.07 3.23
CA GLU A 93 26.78 0.22 3.62
C GLU A 93 25.85 -0.15 2.47
N TRP A 94 26.24 0.13 1.22
CA TRP A 94 25.53 -0.32 0.02
C TRP A 94 25.54 -1.84 -0.13
N GLU A 95 26.66 -2.52 0.15
CA GLU A 95 26.72 -3.98 0.16
C GLU A 95 25.68 -4.56 1.12
N VAL A 96 25.60 -4.03 2.34
CA VAL A 96 24.57 -4.43 3.31
C VAL A 96 23.18 -4.08 2.81
N MET A 97 22.94 -2.86 2.32
CA MET A 97 21.63 -2.44 1.82
C MET A 97 21.12 -3.37 0.72
N ARG A 98 21.95 -3.76 -0.25
CA ARG A 98 21.54 -4.66 -1.36
C ARG A 98 21.11 -6.05 -0.90
N THR A 99 21.51 -6.48 0.30
CA THR A 99 21.09 -7.79 0.83
C THR A 99 19.58 -7.89 1.07
N HIS A 100 18.84 -6.77 1.16
CA HIS A 100 17.39 -6.81 1.39
C HIS A 100 16.65 -7.63 0.33
N ALA A 101 17.07 -7.59 -0.94
CA ALA A 101 16.46 -8.39 -2.00
C ALA A 101 16.60 -9.89 -1.72
N TRP A 102 17.80 -10.32 -1.30
CA TRP A 102 18.09 -11.73 -0.97
C TRP A 102 17.39 -12.18 0.32
N ILE A 103 17.34 -11.31 1.33
CA ILE A 103 16.63 -11.57 2.59
C ILE A 103 15.13 -11.71 2.31
N GLY A 104 14.54 -10.79 1.53
CA GLY A 104 13.13 -10.84 1.14
C GLY A 104 12.78 -12.13 0.40
N TYR A 105 13.60 -12.51 -0.59
CA TYR A 105 13.49 -13.78 -1.29
C TYR A 105 13.48 -14.97 -0.32
N ASN A 106 14.45 -15.07 0.59
CA ASN A 106 14.56 -16.19 1.54
C ASN A 106 13.40 -16.28 2.53
N LEU A 107 12.80 -15.15 2.89
CA LEU A 107 11.65 -15.13 3.79
C LEU A 107 10.41 -15.65 3.05
N VAL A 108 10.15 -15.12 1.86
CA VAL A 108 8.92 -15.40 1.10
C VAL A 108 8.95 -16.79 0.44
N SER A 109 10.09 -17.22 -0.10
CA SER A 109 10.24 -18.52 -0.78
C SER A 109 10.04 -19.74 0.11
N ARG A 110 10.03 -19.58 1.45
CA ARG A 110 9.67 -20.65 2.40
C ARG A 110 8.21 -21.08 2.26
N ILE A 111 7.37 -20.22 1.71
CA ILE A 111 5.98 -20.51 1.38
C ILE A 111 5.95 -20.91 -0.10
N SER A 112 5.73 -22.19 -0.38
CA SER A 112 5.84 -22.76 -1.73
C SER A 112 5.00 -22.03 -2.78
N VAL A 113 3.79 -21.60 -2.41
CA VAL A 113 2.89 -20.85 -3.31
C VAL A 113 3.35 -19.41 -3.58
N LEU A 114 4.33 -18.89 -2.83
CA LEU A 114 4.87 -17.54 -3.00
C LEU A 114 6.27 -17.53 -3.65
N VAL A 115 6.75 -18.65 -4.18
CA VAL A 115 8.03 -18.68 -4.91
C VAL A 115 8.04 -17.70 -6.10
N PRO A 116 6.99 -17.60 -6.94
CA PRO A 116 6.95 -16.58 -8.00
C PRO A 116 7.01 -15.15 -7.47
N VAL A 117 6.36 -14.89 -6.33
CA VAL A 117 6.40 -13.60 -5.61
C VAL A 117 7.82 -13.30 -5.13
N ALA A 118 8.49 -14.29 -4.54
CA ALA A 118 9.86 -14.16 -4.05
C ALA A 118 10.84 -13.81 -5.18
N GLU A 119 10.68 -14.39 -6.37
CA GLU A 119 11.53 -14.05 -7.54
C GLU A 119 11.38 -12.58 -7.97
N ILE A 120 10.20 -11.98 -7.79
CA ILE A 120 9.99 -10.54 -8.01
C ILE A 120 10.80 -9.73 -6.99
N LEU A 121 10.70 -10.07 -5.69
CA LEU A 121 11.48 -9.44 -4.62
C LEU A 121 12.99 -9.56 -4.88
N LEU A 122 13.46 -10.70 -5.37
CA LEU A 122 14.87 -10.89 -5.64
C LEU A 122 15.36 -10.01 -6.79
N SER A 123 14.49 -9.72 -7.76
CA SER A 123 14.87 -9.14 -9.06
C SER A 123 14.43 -7.70 -9.25
N HIS A 124 13.76 -7.08 -8.28
CA HIS A 124 13.13 -5.77 -8.46
C HIS A 124 14.11 -4.61 -8.68
N HIS A 125 15.41 -4.83 -8.40
CA HIS A 125 16.50 -3.91 -8.72
C HIS A 125 17.36 -4.34 -9.92
N GLU A 126 16.95 -5.39 -10.63
CA GLU A 126 17.56 -5.73 -11.91
C GLU A 126 17.23 -4.65 -12.95
N ARG A 127 18.16 -4.43 -13.87
CA ARG A 127 18.00 -3.46 -14.97
C ARG A 127 17.99 -4.23 -16.26
N PHE A 128 17.07 -3.90 -17.17
CA PHE A 128 16.88 -4.65 -18.41
C PHE A 128 18.18 -4.86 -19.22
N GLY A 129 19.08 -3.88 -19.21
CA GLY A 129 20.39 -3.94 -19.86
C GLY A 129 21.46 -4.79 -19.16
N GLY A 130 21.21 -5.35 -17.97
CA GLY A 130 22.12 -6.22 -17.22
C GLY A 130 23.01 -5.52 -16.19
N SER A 131 22.80 -4.23 -15.92
CA SER A 131 23.61 -3.45 -14.94
C SER A 131 22.98 -3.36 -13.54
N GLY A 132 21.96 -4.18 -13.27
CA GLY A 132 21.26 -4.24 -11.99
C GLY A 132 21.89 -5.19 -10.98
N TYR A 133 21.16 -5.47 -9.91
CA TYR A 133 21.56 -6.38 -8.84
C TYR A 133 20.33 -7.14 -8.32
N PRO A 134 20.50 -8.26 -7.59
CA PRO A 134 21.75 -8.87 -7.12
C PRO A 134 22.40 -9.88 -8.09
N ARG A 135 21.69 -10.33 -9.13
CA ARG A 135 22.14 -11.38 -10.05
C ARG A 135 22.70 -10.84 -11.36
N GLY A 136 22.40 -9.59 -11.72
CA GLY A 136 22.85 -8.99 -12.98
C GLY A 136 22.14 -9.59 -14.19
N LEU A 137 20.87 -9.96 -14.01
CA LEU A 137 20.05 -10.57 -15.06
C LEU A 137 19.81 -9.58 -16.21
N LYS A 138 19.67 -10.09 -17.43
CA LYS A 138 19.45 -9.25 -18.61
C LYS A 138 18.19 -9.66 -19.38
N GLY A 139 17.48 -8.67 -19.88
CA GLY A 139 16.33 -8.88 -20.76
C GLY A 139 15.27 -9.79 -20.13
N ALA A 140 14.89 -10.84 -20.85
CA ALA A 140 13.86 -11.80 -20.44
C ALA A 140 14.28 -12.76 -19.32
N GLU A 141 15.55 -12.76 -18.90
CA GLU A 141 15.97 -13.49 -17.69
C GLU A 141 15.35 -12.88 -16.43
N ILE A 142 15.01 -11.59 -16.47
CA ILE A 142 14.33 -10.90 -15.38
C ILE A 142 12.84 -11.30 -15.40
N PRO A 143 12.27 -11.78 -14.27
CA PRO A 143 10.85 -12.09 -14.17
C PRO A 143 9.99 -10.92 -14.65
N LEU A 144 8.90 -11.20 -15.39
CA LEU A 144 8.05 -10.15 -15.96
C LEU A 144 7.53 -9.20 -14.87
N GLY A 145 7.12 -9.74 -13.71
CA GLY A 145 6.69 -8.92 -12.59
C GLY A 145 7.74 -7.93 -12.07
N ALA A 146 9.02 -8.30 -12.08
CA ALA A 146 10.11 -7.39 -11.71
C ALA A 146 10.37 -6.32 -12.78
N ARG A 147 10.23 -6.67 -14.07
CA ARG A 147 10.31 -5.69 -15.17
C ARG A 147 9.19 -4.66 -15.11
N ILE A 148 7.97 -5.10 -14.78
CA ILE A 148 6.80 -4.24 -14.53
C ILE A 148 7.04 -3.36 -13.29
N PHE A 149 7.50 -3.98 -12.20
CA PHE A 149 7.80 -3.28 -10.95
C PHE A 149 8.78 -2.13 -11.14
N ALA A 150 9.88 -2.34 -11.87
CA ALA A 150 10.90 -1.31 -12.06
C ALA A 150 10.34 0.00 -12.65
N ILE A 151 9.37 -0.10 -13.57
CA ILE A 151 8.68 1.06 -14.13
C ILE A 151 7.74 1.69 -13.10
N ALA A 152 6.93 0.87 -12.43
CA ALA A 152 5.96 1.33 -11.43
C ALA A 152 6.63 2.05 -10.24
N ASP A 153 7.73 1.49 -9.72
CA ASP A 153 8.51 2.06 -8.63
C ASP A 153 9.18 3.38 -9.06
N THR A 154 9.76 3.42 -10.27
CA THR A 154 10.33 4.66 -10.81
C THR A 154 9.27 5.75 -10.96
N LEU A 155 8.10 5.39 -11.49
CA LEU A 155 6.98 6.31 -11.61
C LEU A 155 6.60 6.91 -10.26
N ASP A 156 6.36 6.06 -9.25
CA ASP A 156 5.99 6.52 -7.91
C ASP A 156 7.07 7.37 -7.27
N ALA A 157 8.34 6.96 -7.43
CA ALA A 157 9.49 7.65 -6.90
C ALA A 157 9.67 9.04 -7.50
N MET A 158 9.32 9.23 -8.78
CA MET A 158 9.38 10.50 -9.49
C MET A 158 8.18 11.41 -9.15
N THR A 159 6.97 10.85 -9.08
CA THR A 159 5.71 11.60 -8.92
C THR A 159 5.24 11.77 -7.47
N SER A 160 6.02 11.29 -6.49
CA SER A 160 5.75 11.49 -5.07
C SER A 160 6.70 12.52 -4.45
N ASP A 161 6.19 13.30 -3.50
CA ASP A 161 7.00 14.19 -2.67
C ASP A 161 7.94 13.37 -1.79
N ARG A 162 9.23 13.69 -1.82
CA ARG A 162 10.25 13.11 -0.93
C ARG A 162 10.82 14.23 -0.03
N PRO A 163 11.38 13.91 1.16
CA PRO A 163 11.86 14.94 2.10
C PRO A 163 12.83 15.97 1.48
N TYR A 164 13.54 15.58 0.43
CA TYR A 164 14.55 16.38 -0.27
C TYR A 164 14.13 16.85 -1.68
N ARG A 165 12.93 16.49 -2.16
CA ARG A 165 12.51 16.77 -3.55
C ARG A 165 11.00 16.78 -3.71
N LYS A 166 10.47 17.80 -4.38
CA LYS A 166 9.06 17.84 -4.79
C LYS A 166 8.76 16.84 -5.92
N ALA A 167 7.54 16.32 -5.92
CA ALA A 167 7.01 15.47 -6.98
C ALA A 167 7.18 16.12 -8.36
N LEU A 168 7.56 15.33 -9.36
CA LEU A 168 7.54 15.74 -10.76
C LEU A 168 6.14 15.52 -11.36
N PRO A 169 5.77 16.28 -12.40
CA PRO A 169 4.61 15.95 -13.22
C PRO A 169 4.73 14.54 -13.82
N PHE A 170 3.60 13.86 -13.97
CA PHE A 170 3.55 12.53 -14.60
C PHE A 170 4.12 12.54 -16.01
N SER A 171 3.87 13.60 -16.79
CA SER A 171 4.46 13.77 -18.13
C SER A 171 6.00 13.68 -18.12
N ALA A 172 6.66 14.37 -17.19
CA ALA A 172 8.11 14.32 -17.04
C ALA A 172 8.61 12.92 -16.61
N ALA A 173 7.87 12.23 -15.74
CA ALA A 173 8.20 10.85 -15.38
C ALA A 173 8.05 9.89 -16.57
N ARG A 174 7.02 10.08 -17.41
CA ARG A 174 6.80 9.29 -18.63
C ARG A 174 7.89 9.49 -19.67
N GLU A 175 8.31 10.74 -19.88
CA GLU A 175 9.43 11.07 -20.76
C GLU A 175 10.73 10.39 -20.30
N GLU A 176 11.03 10.43 -19.00
CA GLU A 176 12.21 9.78 -18.45
C GLU A 176 12.15 8.24 -18.58
N ILE A 177 11.01 7.62 -18.27
CA ILE A 177 10.81 6.18 -18.45
C ILE A 177 10.98 5.77 -19.92
N ALA A 178 10.43 6.56 -20.85
CA ALA A 178 10.58 6.31 -22.29
C ALA A 178 12.04 6.40 -22.74
N ARG A 179 12.78 7.41 -22.24
CA ARG A 179 14.21 7.64 -22.53
C ARG A 179 15.09 6.47 -22.08
N GLU A 180 14.69 5.79 -21.00
CA GLU A 180 15.43 4.70 -20.37
C GLU A 180 15.05 3.30 -20.87
N SER A 181 14.19 3.22 -21.89
CA SER A 181 13.78 1.99 -22.57
C SER A 181 14.98 1.23 -23.17
N GLY A 182 15.01 -0.09 -22.97
CA GLY A 182 16.09 -0.97 -23.40
C GLY A 182 17.35 -0.93 -22.53
N ARG A 183 17.49 0.08 -21.66
CA ARG A 183 18.62 0.19 -20.72
C ARG A 183 18.22 -0.17 -19.30
N GLN A 184 17.33 0.62 -18.70
CA GLN A 184 16.80 0.33 -17.36
C GLN A 184 15.55 -0.52 -17.46
N PHE A 185 14.67 -0.18 -18.41
CA PHE A 185 13.34 -0.74 -18.52
C PHE A 185 13.19 -1.61 -19.75
N ASP A 186 12.31 -2.60 -19.65
CA ASP A 186 11.92 -3.43 -20.78
C ASP A 186 11.14 -2.60 -21.81
N PRO A 187 11.56 -2.56 -23.09
CA PRO A 187 10.83 -1.88 -24.15
C PRO A 187 9.35 -2.27 -24.29
N GLU A 188 9.01 -3.55 -24.12
CA GLU A 188 7.62 -4.03 -24.24
C GLU A 188 6.76 -3.49 -23.08
N VAL A 189 7.31 -3.49 -21.87
CA VAL A 189 6.62 -2.95 -20.69
C VAL A 189 6.51 -1.43 -20.77
N VAL A 190 7.55 -0.73 -21.26
CA VAL A 190 7.49 0.71 -21.52
C VAL A 190 6.38 1.04 -22.50
N GLN A 191 6.25 0.28 -23.60
CA GLN A 191 5.19 0.48 -24.58
C GLN A 191 3.80 0.30 -23.94
N ALA A 192 3.60 -0.77 -23.17
CA ALA A 192 2.34 -0.99 -22.47
C ALA A 192 2.01 0.14 -21.48
N PHE A 193 3.00 0.58 -20.69
CA PHE A 193 2.87 1.70 -19.76
C PHE A 193 2.50 3.01 -20.46
N LEU A 194 3.12 3.30 -21.61
CA LEU A 194 2.85 4.52 -22.38
C LEU A 194 1.46 4.50 -23.05
N ASN A 195 0.89 3.32 -23.31
CA ASN A 195 -0.47 3.21 -23.83
C ASN A 195 -1.56 3.44 -22.77
N ILE A 196 -1.20 3.41 -21.48
CA ILE A 196 -2.15 3.69 -20.40
C ILE A 196 -2.34 5.21 -20.25
N PRO A 197 -3.59 5.71 -20.21
CA PRO A 197 -3.87 7.13 -19.97
C PRO A 197 -3.32 7.61 -18.63
N GLU A 198 -2.69 8.79 -18.62
CA GLU A 198 -2.11 9.38 -17.42
C GLU A 198 -3.12 9.50 -16.27
N ASP A 199 -4.37 9.84 -16.59
CA ASP A 199 -5.44 10.01 -15.60
C ASP A 199 -5.72 8.75 -14.78
N LEU A 200 -5.44 7.56 -15.33
CA LEU A 200 -5.57 6.31 -14.58
C LEU A 200 -4.56 6.25 -13.43
N PHE A 201 -3.31 6.63 -13.68
CA PHE A 201 -2.26 6.66 -12.65
C PHE A 201 -2.46 7.82 -11.67
N ARG A 202 -2.90 8.98 -12.13
CA ARG A 202 -3.31 10.09 -11.25
C ARG A 202 -4.46 9.67 -10.33
N GLY A 203 -5.41 8.89 -10.84
CA GLY A 203 -6.50 8.29 -10.06
C GLY A 203 -6.01 7.40 -8.92
N VAL A 204 -4.95 6.61 -9.14
CA VAL A 204 -4.32 5.79 -8.09
C VAL A 204 -3.71 6.66 -6.99
N VAL A 205 -2.99 7.73 -7.33
CA VAL A 205 -2.43 8.69 -6.34
C VAL A 205 -3.56 9.32 -5.52
N LEU A 206 -4.61 9.81 -6.18
CA LEU A 206 -5.75 10.41 -5.51
C LEU A 206 -6.46 9.42 -4.60
N GLN A 207 -6.63 8.17 -5.02
CA GLN A 207 -7.25 7.14 -4.19
C GLN A 207 -6.42 6.87 -2.92
N GLU A 208 -5.09 6.78 -3.04
CA GLU A 208 -4.23 6.57 -1.86
C GLU A 208 -4.15 7.82 -0.96
N ARG A 209 -4.08 9.03 -1.54
CA ARG A 209 -4.16 10.26 -0.75
C ARG A 209 -5.50 10.37 0.00
N ARG A 210 -6.63 10.06 -0.63
CA ARG A 210 -7.94 10.08 0.04
C ARG A 210 -8.04 9.07 1.19
N ARG A 211 -7.32 7.95 1.11
CA ARG A 211 -7.23 6.95 2.18
C ARG A 211 -6.34 7.37 3.34
N THR A 212 -5.27 8.14 3.10
CA THR A 212 -4.25 8.43 4.12
C THR A 212 -4.28 9.87 4.64
N MET A 213 -4.68 10.83 3.81
CA MET A 213 -4.77 12.25 4.16
C MET A 213 -5.97 12.47 5.10
N ARG A 214 -5.66 12.88 6.33
CA ARG A 214 -6.64 13.18 7.37
C ARG A 214 -7.14 14.61 7.21
N LEU A 215 -8.42 14.77 6.92
CA LEU A 215 -9.10 16.07 6.84
C LEU A 215 -9.71 16.40 8.21
N PRO A 216 -9.52 17.62 8.74
CA PRO A 216 -10.20 18.05 9.95
C PRO A 216 -11.71 17.90 9.82
N LEU A 217 -12.33 17.22 10.78
CA LEU A 217 -13.78 17.06 10.87
C LEU A 217 -14.17 17.30 12.31
N ALA A 218 -14.72 18.49 12.59
CA ALA A 218 -15.29 18.80 13.88
C ALA A 218 -16.77 18.37 13.88
N GLY A 219 -17.08 17.31 14.63
CA GLY A 219 -18.44 16.77 14.74
C GLY A 219 -18.56 15.75 15.85
N GLU A 220 -19.79 15.51 16.32
CA GLU A 220 -20.06 14.41 17.24
C GLU A 220 -20.20 13.10 16.47
N VAL A 221 -19.65 12.04 17.05
CA VAL A 221 -19.75 10.66 16.56
C VAL A 221 -20.35 9.83 17.69
N ILE A 222 -21.50 9.23 17.42
CA ILE A 222 -22.09 8.25 18.31
C ILE A 222 -21.43 6.90 17.98
N CYS A 223 -20.83 6.27 18.98
CA CYS A 223 -20.13 5.01 18.86
C CYS A 223 -20.79 3.99 19.77
N LYS A 224 -21.24 2.85 19.22
CA LYS A 224 -21.81 1.73 19.98
C LYS A 224 -20.86 0.53 20.01
N VAL A 225 -20.65 -0.04 21.20
CA VAL A 225 -19.82 -1.24 21.44
C VAL A 225 -20.62 -2.22 22.29
N GLY A 226 -21.24 -3.21 21.64
CA GLY A 226 -22.25 -4.05 22.29
C GLY A 226 -23.41 -3.18 22.79
N GLU A 227 -23.68 -3.23 24.09
CA GLU A 227 -24.73 -2.40 24.74
C GLU A 227 -24.25 -1.02 25.17
N ARG A 228 -22.93 -0.74 25.09
CA ARG A 228 -22.38 0.56 25.50
C ARG A 228 -22.49 1.57 24.37
N GLU A 229 -22.97 2.77 24.69
CA GLU A 229 -22.97 3.91 23.78
C GLU A 229 -22.01 5.00 24.30
N HIS A 230 -21.18 5.52 23.40
CA HIS A 230 -20.24 6.61 23.65
C HIS A 230 -20.53 7.75 22.69
N ARG A 231 -20.56 8.99 23.19
CA ARG A 231 -20.56 10.19 22.36
C ARG A 231 -19.17 10.77 22.36
N LEU A 232 -18.52 10.74 21.20
CA LEU A 232 -17.13 11.13 21.02
C LEU A 232 -17.06 12.29 20.04
N LYS A 233 -15.97 13.06 20.13
CA LYS A 233 -15.69 14.10 19.12
C LYS A 233 -14.81 13.51 18.04
N CYS A 234 -15.19 13.73 16.78
CA CYS A 234 -14.28 13.53 15.67
C CYS A 234 -13.28 14.69 15.63
N ARG A 235 -12.02 14.36 15.33
CA ARG A 235 -10.95 15.31 15.07
C ARG A 235 -10.67 15.39 13.57
N ASP A 236 -10.55 14.22 12.95
CA ASP A 236 -10.28 14.09 11.52
C ASP A 236 -10.89 12.82 10.91
N ILE A 237 -11.02 12.83 9.58
CA ILE A 237 -11.53 11.73 8.78
C ILE A 237 -10.69 11.55 7.50
N CYS A 238 -10.57 10.31 7.03
CA CYS A 238 -10.15 9.93 5.69
C CYS A 238 -11.08 8.81 5.15
N GLU A 239 -10.90 8.37 3.90
CA GLU A 239 -11.72 7.27 3.35
C GLU A 239 -11.48 5.94 4.11
N GLY A 240 -10.37 5.82 4.84
CA GLY A 240 -10.00 4.63 5.61
C GLY A 240 -10.44 4.64 7.08
N GLY A 241 -10.85 5.78 7.64
CA GLY A 241 -11.14 5.87 9.07
C GLY A 241 -11.24 7.28 9.62
N MET A 242 -11.33 7.38 10.95
CA MET A 242 -11.39 8.67 11.67
C MET A 242 -10.55 8.64 12.94
N LEU A 243 -10.20 9.81 13.46
CA LEU A 243 -9.56 9.98 14.76
C LEU A 243 -10.57 10.57 15.73
N LEU A 244 -10.85 9.83 16.80
CA LEU A 244 -11.83 10.20 17.82
C LEU A 244 -11.12 10.66 19.10
N GLU A 245 -11.59 11.76 19.68
CA GLU A 245 -11.17 12.28 20.99
C GLU A 245 -12.10 11.78 22.10
N THR A 246 -11.63 11.83 23.35
CA THR A 246 -12.33 11.38 24.57
C THR A 246 -12.64 9.89 24.65
N GLY A 247 -11.82 9.05 24.02
CA GLY A 247 -11.98 7.59 23.92
C GLY A 247 -11.65 6.78 25.18
N ASN A 248 -11.74 7.34 26.39
CA ASN A 248 -11.32 6.66 27.63
C ASN A 248 -12.10 5.35 27.92
N GLY A 249 -13.26 5.15 27.28
CA GLY A 249 -14.06 3.92 27.39
C GLY A 249 -13.84 2.88 26.29
N LEU A 250 -13.12 3.22 25.22
CA LEU A 250 -12.87 2.33 24.08
C LEU A 250 -11.50 1.65 24.19
N LYS A 251 -11.42 0.38 23.82
CA LYS A 251 -10.19 -0.43 23.78
C LYS A 251 -9.79 -0.73 22.34
N VAL A 252 -8.49 -0.75 22.08
CA VAL A 252 -7.96 -1.20 20.78
C VAL A 252 -8.39 -2.66 20.57
N GLY A 253 -8.87 -2.96 19.36
CA GLY A 253 -9.42 -4.26 18.99
C GLY A 253 -10.95 -4.33 19.02
N GLU A 254 -11.64 -3.39 19.69
CA GLU A 254 -13.11 -3.38 19.74
C GLU A 254 -13.72 -3.02 18.38
N GLU A 255 -14.77 -3.75 18.02
CA GLU A 255 -15.65 -3.41 16.89
C GLU A 255 -16.71 -2.41 17.35
N LEU A 256 -16.96 -1.42 16.49
CA LEU A 256 -17.72 -0.23 16.76
C LEU A 256 -18.80 -0.08 15.68
N GLN A 257 -20.02 0.30 16.07
CA GLN A 257 -20.99 0.88 15.14
C GLN A 257 -20.92 2.40 15.28
N LEU A 258 -20.52 3.08 14.22
CA LEU A 258 -20.41 4.52 14.18
C LEU A 258 -21.68 5.12 13.56
N ASN A 259 -22.13 6.24 14.12
CA ASN A 259 -23.15 7.09 13.54
C ASN A 259 -22.67 8.55 13.61
N PHE A 260 -22.58 9.21 12.46
CA PHE A 260 -22.04 10.56 12.34
C PHE A 260 -22.56 11.25 11.09
N SER A 261 -22.51 12.57 11.05
CA SER A 261 -22.88 13.36 9.88
C SER A 261 -21.65 13.99 9.25
N LEU A 262 -21.68 14.16 7.93
CA LEU A 262 -20.66 14.90 7.19
C LEU A 262 -21.26 16.21 6.67
N PRO A 263 -20.53 17.34 6.74
CA PRO A 263 -20.97 18.56 6.07
C PRO A 263 -21.24 18.33 4.59
N GLU A 264 -22.29 18.96 4.05
CA GLU A 264 -22.67 18.88 2.62
C GLU A 264 -23.09 17.48 2.14
N VAL A 265 -23.26 16.53 3.06
CA VAL A 265 -23.81 15.19 2.83
C VAL A 265 -25.14 15.08 3.56
N GLU A 266 -26.15 14.58 2.86
CA GLU A 266 -27.51 14.49 3.40
C GLU A 266 -27.66 13.25 4.30
N GLY A 267 -28.17 13.45 5.51
CA GLY A 267 -28.43 12.39 6.48
C GLY A 267 -27.20 11.90 7.27
N PRO A 268 -27.43 11.22 8.41
CA PRO A 268 -26.36 10.58 9.15
C PRO A 268 -25.87 9.32 8.43
N LEU A 269 -24.56 9.11 8.42
CA LEU A 269 -23.95 7.87 7.97
C LEU A 269 -23.89 6.89 9.14
N SER A 270 -24.12 5.61 8.85
CA SER A 270 -23.90 4.55 9.84
C SER A 270 -23.10 3.39 9.24
N LEU A 271 -21.97 3.07 9.87
CA LEU A 271 -21.05 2.04 9.38
C LEU A 271 -20.31 1.35 10.53
N SER A 272 -19.80 0.16 10.24
CA SER A 272 -18.95 -0.59 11.17
C SER A 272 -17.51 -0.09 11.11
N ALA A 273 -16.83 -0.11 12.25
CA ALA A 273 -15.43 0.26 12.38
C ALA A 273 -14.72 -0.58 13.43
N LYS A 274 -13.39 -0.52 13.47
CA LYS A 274 -12.57 -1.13 14.50
C LYS A 274 -11.66 -0.09 15.14
N ALA A 275 -11.55 -0.11 16.47
CA ALA A 275 -10.50 0.63 17.16
C ALA A 275 -9.14 0.00 16.85
N VAL A 276 -8.26 0.70 16.14
CA VAL A 276 -7.00 0.14 15.63
C VAL A 276 -5.75 0.63 16.37
N ARG A 277 -5.76 1.85 16.90
CA ARG A 277 -4.59 2.46 17.54
C ARG A 277 -4.99 3.52 18.54
N ARG A 278 -4.23 3.65 19.63
CA ARG A 278 -4.33 4.79 20.56
C ARG A 278 -3.21 5.78 20.23
N ASP A 279 -3.57 6.99 19.84
CA ASP A 279 -2.60 8.03 19.42
C ASP A 279 -2.11 8.87 20.60
N LEU A 280 -2.99 9.10 21.58
CA LEU A 280 -2.75 9.78 22.85
C LEU A 280 -3.68 9.15 23.90
N PRO A 281 -3.48 9.39 25.22
CA PRO A 281 -4.31 8.80 26.27
C PRO A 281 -5.82 8.95 26.01
N ASP A 282 -6.23 10.07 25.42
CA ASP A 282 -7.60 10.48 25.12
C ASP A 282 -8.01 10.29 23.64
N ARG A 283 -7.13 9.81 22.76
CA ARG A 283 -7.41 9.71 21.31
C ARG A 283 -7.29 8.30 20.78
N ILE A 284 -8.29 7.89 20.00
CA ILE A 284 -8.33 6.57 19.39
C ILE A 284 -8.61 6.67 17.89
N ALA A 285 -7.73 6.06 17.10
CA ALA A 285 -7.91 5.89 15.67
C ALA A 285 -8.81 4.69 15.42
N VAL A 286 -9.81 4.88 14.58
CA VAL A 286 -10.74 3.82 14.16
C VAL A 286 -10.66 3.65 12.65
N ALA A 287 -10.61 2.40 12.20
CA ALA A 287 -10.61 2.03 10.78
C ALA A 287 -12.02 1.59 10.37
N PHE A 288 -12.50 2.05 9.22
CA PHE A 288 -13.82 1.65 8.72
C PHE A 288 -13.79 0.20 8.20
N LEU A 289 -14.83 -0.57 8.52
CA LEU A 289 -15.00 -1.97 8.11
C LEU A 289 -16.22 -2.07 7.19
N ALA A 290 -16.10 -2.86 6.12
CA ALA A 290 -17.21 -3.25 5.24
C ALA A 290 -18.16 -2.09 4.85
N VAL A 291 -17.59 -0.91 4.53
CA VAL A 291 -18.38 0.29 4.20
C VAL A 291 -19.26 0.03 2.98
N SER A 292 -20.58 0.22 3.13
CA SER A 292 -21.56 0.09 2.05
C SER A 292 -21.26 1.03 0.88
N PRO A 293 -21.70 0.72 -0.35
CA PRO A 293 -21.49 1.59 -1.51
C PRO A 293 -21.98 3.03 -1.28
N ASP A 294 -23.17 3.19 -0.68
CA ASP A 294 -23.75 4.51 -0.42
C ASP A 294 -22.94 5.31 0.59
N ASN A 295 -22.54 4.70 1.71
CA ASN A 295 -21.68 5.35 2.70
C ASN A 295 -20.31 5.69 2.11
N ARG A 296 -19.76 4.81 1.27
CA ARG A 296 -18.47 5.04 0.62
C ARG A 296 -18.55 6.23 -0.34
N GLU A 297 -19.63 6.35 -1.10
CA GLU A 297 -19.85 7.46 -2.00
C GLU A 297 -20.10 8.77 -1.23
N ALA A 298 -20.86 8.72 -0.14
CA ALA A 298 -21.08 9.85 0.75
C ALA A 298 -19.76 10.37 1.37
N ILE A 299 -18.93 9.47 1.92
CA ILE A 299 -17.59 9.81 2.43
C ILE A 299 -16.72 10.39 1.32
N ARG A 300 -16.73 9.78 0.13
CA ARG A 300 -15.96 10.26 -1.02
C ARG A 300 -16.39 11.65 -1.47
N LYS A 301 -17.69 11.93 -1.53
CA LYS A 301 -18.24 13.25 -1.91
C LYS A 301 -17.73 14.35 -0.98
N TYR A 302 -17.57 14.03 0.31
CA TYR A 302 -16.96 14.94 1.27
C TYR A 302 -15.43 15.09 1.07
N ILE A 303 -14.71 13.99 0.94
CA ILE A 303 -13.23 13.98 0.94
C ILE A 303 -12.62 14.40 -0.40
N ALA A 304 -13.14 13.90 -1.53
CA ALA A 304 -12.51 14.05 -2.84
C ALA A 304 -12.29 15.51 -3.28
N PRO A 305 -13.23 16.45 -3.09
CA PRO A 305 -13.00 17.86 -3.43
C PRO A 305 -11.90 18.54 -2.59
N ARG A 306 -11.59 17.97 -1.43
CA ARG A 306 -10.67 18.52 -0.42
C ARG A 306 -9.27 17.90 -0.50
N VAL A 307 -9.07 16.90 -1.36
CA VAL A 307 -7.78 16.25 -1.61
C VAL A 307 -7.36 16.54 -3.05
N GLN A 308 -6.34 17.37 -3.22
CA GLN A 308 -5.78 17.73 -4.53
C GLN A 308 -4.42 17.06 -4.75
N ILE A 309 -3.98 16.96 -6.02
CA ILE A 309 -2.63 16.51 -6.41
C ILE A 309 -1.64 17.65 -6.24
#